data_AF-B2APG5-F1
#
_entry.id   AF-B2APG5-F1
#
_cell.length_a   1.000
_cell.length_b   1.000
_cell.length_c   1.000
_cell.angle_alpha   90.00
_cell.angle_beta   90.00
_cell.angle_gamma   90.00
#
_symmetry.space_group_name_H-M   'P 1'
#
loop_
_entity.id
_entity.type
_entity.pdbx_description
1 polymer ?
#
loop_
_entity_poly.entity_id
_entity_poly.type
_entity_poly.pdbx_seq_one_letter_code
_entity_poly.pdbx_strand_id
1 'polypeptide(L)'
;MPNIDLQVLKEPSMPQGEADVLDTLAKALNSSDDPAVVAANLEDELRQLTASSKSTKAADTLLWNLWVMLLEVVRIVPIEHPWHAALAAGMNNLRSRGGLVVELEDYTLNWADLPDLSMYVFDKWFNPTELDDYTSEDVDAWKRWNSFASQLLNEEYMNWIILPYWEIRSALEFPRRRTQLYLSADFG
;
A
#
# COMPACT_ATOMS: atom_id res chain seq x y z
N MET A 1 -14.20 -16.67 -8.31
CA MET A 1 -13.58 -15.39 -7.92
C MET A 1 -13.08 -14.70 -9.19
N PRO A 2 -13.02 -13.36 -9.24
CA PRO A 2 -12.49 -12.65 -10.39
C PRO A 2 -11.03 -13.07 -10.63
N ASN A 3 -10.64 -13.25 -11.90
CA ASN A 3 -9.23 -13.43 -12.22
C ASN A 3 -8.53 -12.07 -12.14
N ILE A 4 -7.51 -11.95 -11.31
CA ILE A 4 -6.77 -10.69 -11.11
C ILE A 4 -5.50 -10.77 -11.96
N ASP A 5 -5.37 -9.87 -12.92
CA ASP A 5 -4.17 -9.76 -13.73
C ASP A 5 -3.27 -8.65 -13.19
N LEU A 6 -2.17 -9.02 -12.53
CA LEU A 6 -1.18 -8.06 -12.03
C LEU A 6 -0.30 -7.49 -13.16
N GLN A 7 -0.31 -8.08 -14.37
CA GLN A 7 0.49 -7.58 -15.49
C GLN A 7 -0.01 -6.22 -16.00
N VAL A 8 -1.24 -5.83 -15.66
CA VAL A 8 -1.76 -4.48 -15.95
C VAL A 8 -0.92 -3.37 -15.29
N LEU A 9 -0.17 -3.70 -14.24
CA LEU A 9 0.75 -2.79 -13.58
C LEU A 9 2.11 -2.69 -14.28
N LYS A 10 2.46 -3.62 -15.19
CA LYS A 10 3.75 -3.59 -15.90
C LYS A 10 3.71 -2.60 -17.05
N GLU A 11 4.44 -1.50 -16.89
CA GLU A 11 4.67 -0.53 -17.95
C GLU A 11 6.01 -0.80 -18.69
N PRO A 12 6.14 -0.45 -19.99
CA PRO A 12 7.40 -0.62 -20.73
C PRO A 12 8.61 0.11 -20.11
N SER A 13 8.35 1.19 -19.37
CA SER A 13 9.35 2.00 -18.68
C SER A 13 9.52 1.66 -17.20
N MET A 14 8.87 0.59 -16.71
CA MET A 14 8.94 0.19 -15.32
C MET A 14 10.40 -0.05 -14.89
N PRO A 15 10.87 0.61 -13.82
CA PRO A 15 12.19 0.35 -13.25
C PRO A 15 12.34 -1.13 -12.85
N GLN A 16 13.54 -1.69 -13.05
CA GLN A 16 13.78 -3.11 -12.75
C GLN A 16 13.44 -3.48 -11.30
N GLY A 17 13.72 -2.60 -10.33
CA GLY A 17 13.40 -2.87 -8.93
C GLY A 17 11.91 -2.93 -8.63
N GLU A 18 11.07 -2.17 -9.34
CA GLU A 18 9.61 -2.27 -9.25
C GLU A 18 9.12 -3.56 -9.91
N ALA A 19 9.69 -3.92 -11.06
CA ALA A 19 9.37 -5.17 -11.74
C ALA A 19 9.72 -6.40 -10.89
N ASP A 20 10.90 -6.40 -10.23
CA ASP A 20 11.35 -7.47 -9.35
C ASP A 20 10.40 -7.65 -8.16
N VAL A 21 9.98 -6.54 -7.53
CA VAL A 21 8.99 -6.59 -6.44
C VAL A 21 7.65 -7.11 -6.93
N LEU A 22 7.16 -6.62 -8.07
CA LEU A 22 5.88 -7.05 -8.62
C LEU A 22 5.89 -8.54 -8.95
N ASP A 23 7.00 -9.05 -9.48
CA ASP A 23 7.17 -10.48 -9.76
C ASP A 23 7.22 -11.30 -8.47
N THR A 24 7.86 -10.81 -7.41
CA THR A 24 7.81 -11.42 -6.07
C THR A 24 6.38 -11.48 -5.51
N LEU A 25 5.64 -10.36 -5.56
CA LEU A 25 4.24 -10.30 -5.12
C LEU A 25 3.38 -11.27 -5.94
N ALA A 26 3.52 -11.24 -7.27
CA ALA A 26 2.75 -12.10 -8.18
C ALA A 26 3.05 -13.58 -7.96
N LYS A 27 4.31 -13.96 -7.74
CA LYS A 27 4.71 -15.34 -7.45
C LYS A 27 4.03 -15.86 -6.19
N ALA A 28 4.04 -15.09 -5.11
CA ALA A 28 3.42 -15.49 -3.86
C ALA A 28 1.89 -15.60 -4.00
N LEU A 29 1.27 -14.57 -4.59
CA LEU A 29 -0.18 -14.49 -4.71
C LEU A 29 -0.77 -15.53 -5.67
N ASN A 30 -0.11 -15.83 -6.79
CA ASN A 30 -0.59 -16.84 -7.74
C ASN A 30 -0.55 -18.29 -7.22
N SER A 31 -0.11 -18.52 -5.98
CA SER A 31 -0.25 -19.83 -5.35
C SER A 31 -1.74 -20.20 -5.13
N SER A 32 -2.05 -21.48 -5.26
CA SER A 32 -3.36 -22.05 -4.89
C SER A 32 -3.43 -22.48 -3.42
N ASP A 33 -2.45 -22.08 -2.61
CA ASP A 33 -2.37 -22.40 -1.18
C ASP A 33 -3.36 -21.58 -0.34
N ASP A 34 -3.48 -21.97 0.93
CA ASP A 34 -4.23 -21.21 1.94
C ASP A 34 -3.64 -19.79 2.14
N PRO A 35 -4.47 -18.75 2.38
CA PRO A 35 -3.99 -17.38 2.57
C PRO A 35 -2.92 -17.20 3.64
N ALA A 36 -2.93 -18.02 4.71
CA ALA A 36 -1.89 -17.97 5.74
C ALA A 36 -0.54 -18.49 5.21
N VAL A 37 -0.56 -19.52 4.35
CA VAL A 37 0.63 -20.03 3.67
C VAL A 37 1.14 -19.02 2.66
N VAL A 38 0.25 -18.39 1.89
CA VAL A 38 0.60 -17.30 0.97
C VAL A 38 1.25 -16.14 1.73
N ALA A 39 0.71 -15.75 2.88
CA ALA A 39 1.26 -14.69 3.71
C ALA A 39 2.65 -15.03 4.28
N ALA A 40 2.88 -16.27 4.73
CA ALA A 40 4.18 -16.72 5.19
C ALA A 40 5.21 -16.78 4.05
N ASN A 41 4.84 -17.29 2.88
CA ASN A 41 5.69 -17.30 1.70
C ASN A 41 6.05 -15.87 1.26
N LEU A 42 5.07 -14.96 1.26
CA LEU A 42 5.29 -13.56 0.93
C LEU A 42 6.31 -12.93 1.89
N GLU A 43 6.18 -13.18 3.19
CA GLU A 43 7.13 -12.71 4.19
C GLU A 43 8.56 -13.17 3.89
N ASP A 44 8.76 -14.48 3.65
CA ASP A 44 10.08 -15.05 3.39
C ASP A 44 10.68 -14.53 2.06
N GLU A 45 9.88 -14.44 1.00
CA GLU A 45 10.33 -13.94 -0.31
C GLU A 45 10.74 -12.46 -0.24
N LEU A 46 9.99 -11.62 0.49
CA LEU A 46 10.33 -10.19 0.65
C LEU A 46 11.61 -9.99 1.48
N ARG A 47 11.80 -10.80 2.52
CA ARG A 47 13.05 -10.81 3.29
C ARG A 47 14.22 -11.23 2.41
N GLN A 48 14.05 -12.29 1.62
CA GLN A 48 15.08 -12.77 0.71
C GLN A 48 15.42 -11.72 -0.37
N LEU A 49 14.41 -11.10 -0.96
CA LEU A 49 14.57 -10.05 -1.97
C LEU A 49 15.40 -8.90 -1.39
N THR A 50 15.04 -8.42 -0.21
CA THR A 50 15.75 -7.32 0.46
C THR A 50 17.18 -7.71 0.85
N ALA A 51 17.39 -8.91 1.41
CA ALA A 51 18.70 -9.42 1.80
C ALA A 51 19.64 -9.69 0.60
N SER A 52 19.08 -9.87 -0.60
CA SER A 52 19.86 -10.05 -1.83
C SER A 52 20.46 -8.76 -2.40
N SER A 53 20.11 -7.61 -1.81
CA SER A 53 20.59 -6.29 -2.23
C SER A 53 22.11 -6.18 -2.12
N LYS A 54 22.74 -5.62 -3.17
CA LYS A 54 24.20 -5.53 -3.28
C LYS A 54 24.84 -4.45 -2.40
N SER A 55 24.03 -3.55 -1.83
CA SER A 55 24.48 -2.48 -0.95
C SER A 55 23.30 -1.96 -0.13
N THR A 56 23.62 -1.25 0.97
CA THR A 56 22.66 -0.55 1.82
C THR A 56 21.74 0.38 1.01
N LYS A 57 22.32 1.17 0.09
CA LYS A 57 21.55 2.06 -0.80
C LYS A 57 20.61 1.31 -1.74
N ALA A 58 21.05 0.16 -2.25
CA ALA A 58 20.20 -0.68 -3.11
C ALA A 58 19.04 -1.29 -2.31
N ALA A 59 19.28 -1.70 -1.07
CA ALA A 59 18.24 -2.22 -0.19
C ALA A 59 17.21 -1.15 0.19
N ASP A 60 17.67 0.07 0.47
CA ASP A 60 16.82 1.24 0.72
C ASP A 60 15.96 1.60 -0.49
N THR A 61 16.56 1.63 -1.70
CA THR A 61 15.82 1.83 -2.95
C THR A 61 14.83 0.70 -3.25
N LEU A 62 15.17 -0.54 -2.89
CA LEU A 62 14.29 -1.68 -3.07
C LEU A 62 13.12 -1.66 -2.10
N LEU A 63 13.37 -1.27 -0.84
CA LEU A 63 12.32 -1.00 0.14
C LEU A 63 11.38 0.10 -0.39
N TRP A 64 11.95 1.11 -1.06
CA TRP A 64 11.15 2.15 -1.70
C TRP A 64 10.19 1.56 -2.74
N ASN A 65 10.70 0.71 -3.64
CA ASN A 65 9.91 0.05 -4.67
C ASN A 65 8.90 -0.95 -4.09
N LEU A 66 9.23 -1.59 -2.95
CA LEU A 66 8.34 -2.51 -2.26
C LEU A 66 7.02 -1.84 -1.89
N TRP A 67 7.09 -0.69 -1.23
CA TRP A 67 5.89 0.01 -0.79
C TRP A 67 5.07 0.56 -1.94
N VAL A 68 5.70 1.08 -3.00
CA VAL A 68 5.00 1.51 -4.21
C VAL A 68 4.19 0.35 -4.79
N MET A 69 4.85 -0.78 -5.10
CA MET A 69 4.16 -1.88 -5.78
C MET A 69 3.16 -2.60 -4.89
N LEU A 70 3.42 -2.71 -3.58
CA LEU A 70 2.44 -3.26 -2.63
C LEU A 70 1.12 -2.48 -2.70
N LEU A 71 1.20 -1.14 -2.66
CA LEU A 71 0.00 -0.30 -2.66
C LEU A 71 -0.70 -0.34 -4.02
N GLU A 72 0.03 -0.38 -5.14
CA GLU A 72 -0.56 -0.56 -6.48
C GLU A 72 -1.28 -1.92 -6.63
N VAL A 73 -0.67 -3.00 -6.12
CA VAL A 73 -1.33 -4.33 -6.10
C VAL A 73 -2.58 -4.30 -5.22
N VAL A 74 -2.51 -3.72 -4.03
CA VAL A 74 -3.68 -3.59 -3.13
C VAL A 74 -4.82 -2.83 -3.82
N ARG A 75 -4.52 -1.79 -4.61
CA ARG A 75 -5.53 -1.02 -5.34
C ARG A 75 -6.29 -1.83 -6.38
N ILE A 76 -5.74 -2.93 -6.89
CA ILE A 76 -6.40 -3.76 -7.90
C ILE A 76 -7.03 -5.03 -7.34
N VAL A 77 -6.51 -5.56 -6.22
CA VAL A 77 -7.03 -6.80 -5.60
C VAL A 77 -8.37 -6.53 -4.89
N PRO A 78 -9.49 -7.19 -5.27
CA PRO A 78 -10.78 -7.04 -4.59
C PRO A 78 -10.71 -7.39 -3.10
N ILE A 79 -11.49 -6.70 -2.27
CA ILE A 79 -11.48 -6.87 -0.81
C ILE A 79 -11.84 -8.31 -0.41
N GLU A 80 -12.76 -8.93 -1.14
CA GLU A 80 -13.24 -10.30 -0.90
C GLU A 80 -12.28 -11.36 -1.45
N HIS A 81 -11.24 -10.95 -2.18
CA HIS A 81 -10.25 -11.88 -2.70
C HIS A 81 -9.28 -12.31 -1.58
N PRO A 82 -8.93 -13.61 -1.47
CA PRO A 82 -8.05 -14.09 -0.40
C PRO A 82 -6.66 -13.42 -0.41
N TRP A 83 -6.21 -12.96 -1.58
CA TRP A 83 -4.97 -12.19 -1.72
C TRP A 83 -4.96 -10.90 -0.91
N HIS A 84 -6.11 -10.24 -0.75
CA HIS A 84 -6.19 -8.98 -0.01
C HIS A 84 -5.82 -9.19 1.46
N ALA A 85 -6.40 -10.22 2.07
CA ALA A 85 -6.07 -10.63 3.44
C ALA A 85 -4.63 -11.17 3.54
N ALA A 86 -4.17 -11.94 2.54
CA ALA A 86 -2.81 -12.49 2.54
C ALA A 86 -1.73 -11.39 2.49
N LEU A 87 -1.95 -10.32 1.72
CA LEU A 87 -1.06 -9.16 1.67
C LEU A 87 -0.93 -8.50 3.05
N ALA A 88 -2.06 -8.23 3.71
CA ALA A 88 -2.06 -7.62 5.05
C ALA A 88 -1.40 -8.54 6.09
N ALA A 89 -1.71 -9.84 6.05
CA ALA A 89 -1.09 -10.83 6.92
C ALA A 89 0.43 -10.94 6.69
N GLY A 90 0.91 -10.89 5.45
CA GLY A 90 2.34 -10.89 5.14
C GLY A 90 3.08 -9.71 5.75
N MET A 91 2.48 -8.51 5.71
CA MET A 91 3.05 -7.32 6.38
C MET A 91 3.06 -7.47 7.90
N ASN A 92 1.99 -7.99 8.48
CA ASN A 92 1.92 -8.26 9.91
C ASN A 92 2.94 -9.34 10.33
N ASN A 93 3.21 -10.33 9.49
CA ASN A 93 4.25 -11.33 9.73
C ASN A 93 5.65 -10.72 9.68
N LEU A 94 5.96 -9.88 8.68
CA LEU A 94 7.22 -9.14 8.59
C LEU A 94 7.45 -8.34 9.88
N ARG A 95 6.42 -7.60 10.29
CA ARG A 95 6.41 -6.80 11.51
C ARG A 95 6.66 -7.65 12.76
N SER A 96 5.87 -8.71 12.94
CA SER A 96 5.92 -9.56 14.15
C SER A 96 7.27 -10.28 14.30
N ARG A 97 7.84 -10.78 13.19
CA ARG A 97 9.17 -11.40 13.21
C ARG A 97 10.30 -10.37 13.34
N GLY A 98 10.07 -9.14 12.87
CA GLY A 98 11.01 -8.04 12.97
C GLY A 98 12.35 -8.31 12.28
N GLY A 99 13.40 -7.70 12.79
CA GLY A 99 14.77 -7.90 12.31
C GLY A 99 15.22 -6.84 11.32
N LEU A 100 16.54 -6.78 11.13
CA LEU A 100 17.21 -5.77 10.33
C LEU A 100 16.75 -5.83 8.86
N VAL A 101 16.34 -4.68 8.34
CA VAL A 101 16.16 -4.45 6.89
C VAL A 101 17.48 -3.93 6.32
N VAL A 102 17.93 -2.79 6.85
CA VAL A 102 19.07 -2.02 6.36
C VAL A 102 19.74 -1.31 7.54
N GLU A 103 21.08 -1.33 7.58
CA GLU A 103 21.89 -0.53 8.51
C GLU A 103 22.53 0.64 7.75
N LEU A 104 22.08 1.87 8.01
CA LEU A 104 22.62 3.11 7.45
C LEU A 104 23.57 3.77 8.47
N GLU A 105 24.30 4.80 8.04
CA GLU A 105 25.30 5.46 8.90
C GLU A 105 24.67 6.08 10.16
N ASP A 106 23.47 6.66 10.04
CA ASP A 106 22.82 7.44 11.11
C ASP A 106 21.63 6.71 11.77
N TYR A 107 21.11 5.66 11.15
CA TYR A 107 19.92 4.94 11.66
C TYR A 107 19.82 3.52 11.10
N THR A 108 18.94 2.73 11.71
CA THR A 108 18.68 1.34 11.33
C THR A 108 17.21 1.18 10.97
N LEU A 109 16.94 0.51 9.86
CA LEU A 109 15.60 0.15 9.44
C LEU A 109 15.28 -1.28 9.88
N ASN A 110 14.17 -1.48 10.59
CA ASN A 110 13.76 -2.77 11.13
C ASN A 110 12.36 -3.14 10.66
N TRP A 111 12.14 -4.39 10.25
CA TRP A 111 10.83 -4.86 9.80
C TRP A 111 9.73 -4.67 10.85
N ALA A 112 10.09 -4.65 12.13
CA ALA A 112 9.16 -4.40 13.24
C ALA A 112 8.45 -3.04 13.16
N ASP A 113 9.04 -2.09 12.43
CA ASP A 113 8.50 -0.74 12.28
C ASP A 113 7.85 -0.52 10.89
N LEU A 114 7.93 -1.51 9.98
CA LEU A 114 7.58 -1.37 8.56
C LEU A 114 8.10 -0.04 7.99
N PRO A 115 9.44 0.11 7.90
CA PRO A 115 10.09 1.40 7.76
C PRO A 115 9.63 2.11 6.49
N ASP A 116 9.41 3.41 6.58
CA ASP A 116 8.93 4.30 5.51
C ASP A 116 7.51 4.05 5.01
N LEU A 117 6.87 2.91 5.30
CA LEU A 117 5.52 2.60 4.81
C LEU A 117 4.50 3.69 5.15
N SER A 118 4.60 4.31 6.34
CA SER A 118 3.72 5.41 6.71
C SER A 118 3.83 6.59 5.74
N MET A 119 5.05 6.95 5.31
CA MET A 119 5.28 8.05 4.37
C MET A 119 4.62 7.75 3.03
N TYR A 120 4.67 6.50 2.55
CA TYR A 120 3.98 6.09 1.33
C TYR A 120 2.49 6.06 1.43
N VAL A 121 2.00 5.53 2.56
CA VAL A 121 0.57 5.56 2.83
C VAL A 121 0.11 7.00 2.74
N PHE A 122 0.80 7.96 3.36
CA PHE A 122 0.44 9.37 3.22
C PHE A 122 0.60 9.95 1.81
N ASP A 123 1.71 9.69 1.12
CA ASP A 123 1.98 10.25 -0.21
C ASP A 123 1.02 9.72 -1.29
N LYS A 124 0.58 8.46 -1.16
CA LYS A 124 -0.33 7.80 -2.10
C LYS A 124 -1.77 7.76 -1.63
N TRP A 125 -2.07 8.21 -0.41
CA TRP A 125 -3.45 8.39 0.05
C TRP A 125 -4.12 9.39 -0.88
N PHE A 126 -5.14 8.93 -1.60
CA PHE A 126 -5.89 9.80 -2.50
C PHE A 126 -7.34 9.87 -2.04
N ASN A 127 -7.93 11.04 -2.16
CA ASN A 127 -9.37 11.21 -2.05
C ASN A 127 -9.94 11.18 -3.49
N PRO A 128 -10.77 10.19 -3.88
CA PRO A 128 -11.31 10.11 -5.24
C PRO A 128 -11.97 11.41 -5.69
N THR A 129 -12.48 12.19 -4.75
CA THR A 129 -13.30 13.37 -5.00
C THR A 129 -12.48 14.62 -5.34
N GLU A 130 -11.16 14.53 -5.24
CA GLU A 130 -10.21 15.53 -5.74
C GLU A 130 -9.95 15.37 -7.24
N LEU A 131 -10.36 14.26 -7.85
CA LEU A 131 -10.32 14.06 -9.29
C LEU A 131 -11.59 14.65 -9.91
N ASP A 132 -11.44 15.54 -10.90
CA ASP A 132 -12.56 16.22 -11.56
C ASP A 132 -13.56 15.23 -12.19
N ASP A 133 -13.07 14.11 -12.74
CA ASP A 133 -13.85 13.09 -13.44
C ASP A 133 -13.69 11.69 -12.80
N TYR A 134 -13.74 11.60 -11.47
CA TYR A 134 -13.59 10.31 -10.78
C TYR A 134 -14.67 9.28 -11.19
N THR A 135 -14.24 8.04 -11.31
CA THR A 135 -15.07 6.90 -11.72
C THR A 135 -15.51 6.07 -10.52
N SER A 136 -16.40 5.10 -10.73
CA SER A 136 -16.70 4.10 -9.71
C SER A 136 -15.47 3.26 -9.33
N GLU A 137 -14.57 3.02 -10.29
CA GLU A 137 -13.33 2.27 -10.06
C GLU A 137 -12.38 3.03 -9.13
N ASP A 138 -12.30 4.35 -9.23
CA ASP A 138 -11.50 5.18 -8.31
C ASP A 138 -12.01 5.04 -6.87
N VAL A 139 -13.33 5.04 -6.69
CA VAL A 139 -13.95 4.81 -5.38
C VAL A 139 -13.66 3.40 -4.86
N ASP A 140 -13.71 2.39 -5.71
CA ASP A 140 -13.47 1.00 -5.31
C ASP A 140 -11.98 0.72 -5.05
N ALA A 141 -11.06 1.37 -5.78
CA ALA A 141 -9.63 1.38 -5.48
C ALA A 141 -9.34 2.01 -4.11
N TRP A 142 -9.98 3.16 -3.82
CA TRP A 142 -9.89 3.79 -2.52
C TRP A 142 -10.40 2.90 -1.38
N LYS A 143 -11.53 2.19 -1.58
CA LYS A 143 -12.05 1.23 -0.59
C LYS A 143 -11.10 0.06 -0.36
N ARG A 144 -10.58 -0.55 -1.43
CA ARG A 144 -9.61 -1.66 -1.34
C ARG A 144 -8.40 -1.25 -0.50
N TRP A 145 -7.92 -0.05 -0.72
CA TRP A 145 -6.75 0.46 -0.06
C TRP A 145 -7.00 0.84 1.41
N ASN A 146 -8.14 1.46 1.73
CA ASN A 146 -8.58 1.69 3.12
C ASN A 146 -8.78 0.39 3.89
N SER A 147 -9.37 -0.62 3.25
CA SER A 147 -9.54 -1.96 3.83
C SER A 147 -8.18 -2.55 4.22
N PHE A 148 -7.18 -2.44 3.33
CA PHE A 148 -5.84 -2.93 3.61
C PHE A 148 -5.17 -2.15 4.76
N ALA A 149 -5.20 -0.82 4.71
CA ALA A 149 -4.63 0.03 5.76
C ALA A 149 -5.24 -0.27 7.13
N SER A 150 -6.56 -0.47 7.21
CA SER A 150 -7.24 -0.82 8.47
C SER A 150 -6.79 -2.15 9.07
N GLN A 151 -6.36 -3.12 8.25
CA GLN A 151 -5.84 -4.41 8.72
C GLN A 151 -4.40 -4.32 9.25
N LEU A 152 -3.66 -3.27 8.90
CA LEU A 152 -2.31 -3.01 9.43
C LEU A 152 -2.33 -2.26 10.77
N LEU A 153 -3.45 -1.62 11.10
CA LEU A 153 -3.66 -0.91 12.34
C LEU A 153 -4.26 -1.88 13.38
N ASN A 154 -3.46 -2.27 14.37
CA ASN A 154 -3.93 -3.06 15.50
C ASN A 154 -3.61 -2.36 16.84
N GLU A 155 -3.97 -2.97 17.96
CA GLU A 155 -3.83 -2.38 19.30
C GLU A 155 -2.38 -2.12 19.72
N GLU A 156 -1.42 -2.86 19.17
CA GLU A 156 0.00 -2.73 19.51
C GLU A 156 0.70 -1.60 18.72
N TYR A 157 0.11 -1.16 17.61
CA TYR A 157 0.71 -0.21 16.67
C TYR A 157 -0.18 1.03 16.44
N MET A 158 -0.98 1.44 17.43
CA MET A 158 -1.97 2.51 17.25
C MET A 158 -1.33 3.90 17.05
N ASN A 159 -1.63 4.53 15.93
CA ASN A 159 -2.06 5.94 15.93
C ASN A 159 -3.30 6.09 15.03
N TRP A 160 -4.41 5.48 15.48
CA TRP A 160 -5.66 5.30 14.74
C TRP A 160 -6.32 6.60 14.26
N ILE A 161 -5.92 7.75 14.81
CA ILE A 161 -6.49 9.06 14.46
C ILE A 161 -6.01 9.54 13.10
N ILE A 162 -4.88 9.06 12.59
CA ILE A 162 -4.31 9.55 11.34
C ILE A 162 -5.24 9.35 10.14
N LEU A 163 -5.89 8.19 9.97
CA LEU A 163 -6.75 7.94 8.80
C LEU A 163 -8.07 8.72 8.87
N PRO A 164 -8.83 8.69 9.99
CA PRO A 164 -10.09 9.40 10.09
C PRO A 164 -9.92 10.91 10.20
N TYR A 165 -8.81 11.41 10.77
CA TYR A 165 -8.66 12.84 11.04
C TYR A 165 -8.68 13.68 9.76
N TRP A 166 -7.96 13.26 8.71
CA TRP A 166 -7.90 14.04 7.47
C TRP A 166 -9.24 14.04 6.72
N GLU A 167 -9.92 12.90 6.64
CA GLU A 167 -11.17 12.76 5.90
C GLU A 167 -12.38 13.33 6.66
N ILE A 168 -12.49 13.06 7.97
CA ILE A 168 -13.58 13.59 8.81
C ILE A 168 -13.45 15.11 8.92
N ARG A 169 -12.23 15.63 9.13
CA ARG A 169 -12.00 17.08 9.14
C ARG A 169 -12.42 17.69 7.82
N SER A 170 -12.01 17.11 6.69
CA SER A 170 -12.37 17.61 5.37
C SER A 170 -13.89 17.60 5.14
N ALA A 171 -14.57 16.52 5.52
CA ALA A 171 -16.02 16.40 5.40
C ALA A 171 -16.80 17.40 6.29
N LEU A 172 -16.29 17.70 7.49
CA LEU A 172 -16.93 18.60 8.45
C LEU A 172 -16.60 20.08 8.22
N GLU A 173 -15.36 20.41 7.88
CA GLU A 173 -14.88 21.79 7.66
C GLU A 173 -15.17 22.30 6.24
N PHE A 174 -15.20 21.42 5.24
CA PHE A 174 -15.42 21.75 3.83
C PHE A 174 -16.64 21.02 3.23
N PRO A 175 -17.86 21.22 3.77
CA PRO A 175 -19.06 20.58 3.23
C PRO A 175 -19.33 21.07 1.78
N ARG A 176 -19.47 20.12 0.85
CA ARG A 176 -19.60 20.32 -0.61
C ARG A 176 -20.59 21.40 -1.07
N ARG A 177 -21.58 21.77 -0.23
CA ARG A 177 -22.59 22.78 -0.57
C ARG A 177 -22.08 24.21 -0.59
N ARG A 178 -20.90 24.52 -0.05
CA ARG A 178 -20.37 25.90 -0.08
C ARG A 178 -19.59 26.25 -1.35
N THR A 179 -19.01 25.29 -2.05
CA THR A 179 -18.11 25.58 -3.19
C THR A 179 -18.86 25.93 -4.49
N GLN A 180 -20.07 25.41 -4.71
CA GLN A 180 -20.89 25.77 -5.89
C GLN A 180 -21.54 27.16 -5.81
N LEU A 181 -21.69 27.73 -4.60
CA LEU A 181 -22.30 29.05 -4.41
C LEU A 181 -21.34 30.22 -4.70
N TYR A 182 -20.03 30.00 -4.67
CA TYR A 182 -19.05 31.06 -4.99
C TYR A 182 -18.78 31.18 -6.50
N LEU A 183 -18.85 30.08 -7.27
CA LEU A 183 -18.68 30.13 -8.73
C LEU A 183 -19.93 30.61 -9.50
N SER A 184 -21.08 30.72 -8.82
CA SER A 184 -22.32 31.24 -9.40
C SER A 184 -22.66 32.67 -8.98
N ALA A 185 -21.83 33.30 -8.14
CA ALA A 185 -22.08 34.64 -7.60
C ALA A 185 -21.32 35.78 -8.35
N ASP A 186 -20.38 35.46 -9.24
CA ASP A 186 -19.55 36.46 -9.95
C ASP A 186 -19.94 36.70 -11.43
N PHE A 187 -21.17 36.31 -11.82
CA PHE A 187 -21.77 36.74 -13.09
C PHE A 187 -23.16 37.35 -12.83
N GLY A 188 -23.16 38.57 -12.31
CA GLY A 188 -24.34 39.45 -12.19
C GLY A 188 -23.97 40.87 -12.56
#